data_AF-A0A225DXB0-F1
#
_entry.id   AF-A0A225DXB0-F1
#
_cell.length_a   1.000
_cell.length_b   1.000
_cell.length_c   1.000
_cell.angle_alpha   90.00
_cell.angle_beta   90.00
_cell.angle_gamma   90.00
#
_symmetry.space_group_name_H-M   'P 1'
#
loop_
_entity.id
_entity.type
_entity.pdbx_description
1 polymer ?
#
loop_
_entity_poly.entity_id
_entity_poly.type
_entity_poly.pdbx_seq_one_letter_code
_entity_poly.pdbx_strand_id
1 'polypeptide(L)'
;MFHMEHCVFAAFLSTGKDFRDCGRPCEAHKVELRDRVGANFPVLPDTGCRNTVFNSVAQSAAEYVGRMLELGLRTFRVDLLRETPAQVGPLLDRYARVVGGRDDGRATWRELRVLNQLGVTRGTLQIL
;
A
#
# COMPACT_ATOMS: atom_id res chain seq x y z
N MET A 1 -5.78 -3.77 -5.74
CA MET A 1 -4.47 -3.91 -6.41
C MET A 1 -4.75 -4.38 -7.82
N PHE A 2 -4.26 -3.68 -8.85
CA PHE A 2 -4.40 -4.06 -10.25
C PHE A 2 -3.01 -4.24 -10.87
N HIS A 3 -2.82 -5.31 -11.62
CA HIS A 3 -1.55 -5.64 -12.28
C HIS A 3 -1.66 -5.39 -13.79
N MET A 4 -0.62 -4.80 -14.38
CA MET A 4 -0.51 -4.58 -15.82
C MET A 4 0.70 -5.34 -16.37
N GLU A 5 0.51 -6.08 -17.46
CA GLU A 5 1.57 -6.77 -18.23
C GLU A 5 2.39 -5.79 -19.10
N HIS A 6 1.97 -4.53 -19.18
CA HIS A 6 2.70 -3.46 -19.85
C HIS A 6 3.41 -2.56 -18.82
N CYS A 7 4.72 -2.37 -19.02
CA CYS A 7 5.52 -1.53 -18.14
C CYS A 7 5.45 -0.05 -18.55
N VAL A 8 4.69 0.76 -17.80
CA VAL A 8 4.51 2.18 -18.13
C VAL A 8 5.81 2.97 -17.99
N PHE A 9 6.73 2.50 -17.15
CA PHE A 9 8.05 3.10 -17.01
C PHE A 9 8.88 2.93 -18.28
N ALA A 10 8.94 1.72 -18.83
CA ALA A 10 9.66 1.48 -20.09
C ALA A 10 9.00 2.24 -21.24
N ALA A 11 7.67 2.21 -21.32
CA ALA A 11 6.93 2.79 -22.44
C ALA A 11 7.00 4.32 -22.52
N PHE A 12 7.03 5.02 -21.38
CA PHE A 12 6.92 6.48 -21.36
C PHE A 12 8.18 7.19 -20.85
N LEU A 13 9.08 6.49 -20.16
CA LEU A 13 10.28 7.07 -19.56
C LEU A 13 11.57 6.45 -20.09
N SER A 14 11.50 5.72 -21.21
CA SER A 14 12.67 5.12 -21.87
C SER A 14 12.52 5.14 -23.39
N THR A 15 13.65 4.94 -24.08
CA THR A 15 13.71 4.62 -25.50
C THR A 15 13.80 3.11 -25.77
N GLY A 16 13.97 2.29 -24.72
CA GLY A 16 13.97 0.83 -24.79
C GLY A 16 12.57 0.24 -24.92
N LYS A 17 12.48 -1.01 -25.37
CA LYS A 17 11.22 -1.70 -25.64
C LYS A 17 10.70 -2.48 -24.44
N ASP A 18 11.59 -3.01 -23.59
CA ASP A 18 11.21 -3.84 -22.45
C ASP A 18 12.27 -3.84 -21.33
N PHE A 19 12.14 -4.73 -20.35
CA PHE A 19 13.03 -4.80 -19.20
C PHE A 19 14.51 -5.03 -19.54
N ARG A 20 14.83 -5.54 -20.74
CA ARG A 20 16.20 -5.85 -21.18
C ARG A 20 16.97 -4.61 -21.59
N ASP A 21 16.30 -3.58 -22.09
CA ASP A 21 16.92 -2.39 -22.68
C ASP A 21 16.31 -1.06 -22.19
N CYS A 22 15.33 -1.07 -21.29
CA CYS A 22 14.70 0.16 -20.82
C CYS A 22 15.59 1.05 -19.96
N GLY A 23 16.74 0.57 -19.47
CA GLY A 23 17.62 1.37 -18.59
C GLY A 23 17.05 1.60 -17.17
N ARG A 24 16.00 0.85 -16.79
CA ARG A 24 15.41 0.83 -15.44
C ARG A 24 14.99 2.22 -14.90
N PRO A 25 14.23 3.03 -15.66
CA PRO A 25 13.77 4.35 -15.19
C PRO A 25 12.92 4.27 -13.92
N CYS A 26 12.31 3.13 -13.64
CA CYS A 26 11.58 2.89 -12.39
C CYS A 26 12.41 3.03 -11.11
N GLU A 27 13.75 2.95 -11.17
CA GLU A 27 14.61 3.13 -9.99
C GLU A 27 14.82 4.61 -9.61
N ALA A 28 14.72 5.51 -10.59
CA ALA A 28 14.93 6.94 -10.37
C ALA A 28 13.62 7.72 -10.26
N HIS A 29 12.54 7.22 -10.88
CA HIS A 29 11.28 7.96 -11.02
C HIS A 29 10.18 7.43 -10.11
N LYS A 30 9.53 8.34 -9.37
CA LYS A 30 8.28 8.08 -8.68
C LYS A 30 7.12 8.46 -9.60
N VAL A 31 6.35 7.47 -10.04
CA VAL A 31 5.21 7.65 -10.96
C VAL A 31 3.89 7.52 -10.21
N GLU A 32 2.91 8.35 -10.55
CA GLU A 32 1.56 8.31 -10.02
C GLU A 32 0.55 8.47 -11.16
N LEU A 33 -0.57 7.76 -11.09
CA LEU A 33 -1.74 8.04 -11.93
C LEU A 33 -2.64 9.02 -11.19
N ARG A 34 -3.10 10.06 -11.88
CA ARG A 34 -4.03 11.02 -11.33
C ARG A 34 -5.43 10.77 -11.88
N ASP A 35 -6.41 10.63 -11.00
CA ASP A 35 -7.80 10.44 -11.42
C ASP A 35 -8.51 11.77 -11.74
N ARG A 36 -9.77 11.70 -12.16
CA ARG A 36 -10.60 12.86 -12.51
C ARG A 36 -10.91 13.80 -11.34
N VAL A 37 -10.80 13.33 -10.09
CA VAL A 37 -11.01 14.14 -8.89
C VAL A 37 -9.69 14.64 -8.29
N GLY A 38 -8.58 14.32 -8.95
CA GLY A 38 -7.25 14.80 -8.62
C GLY A 38 -6.49 13.96 -7.61
N ALA A 39 -6.99 12.77 -7.24
CA ALA A 39 -6.29 11.86 -6.35
C ALA A 39 -5.13 11.17 -7.08
N ASN A 40 -3.98 11.05 -6.41
CA ASN A 40 -2.77 10.45 -6.95
C ASN A 40 -2.61 9.01 -6.47
N PHE A 41 -2.47 8.08 -7.41
CA PHE A 41 -2.35 6.65 -7.17
C PHE A 41 -0.94 6.19 -7.53
N PRO A 42 -0.12 5.78 -6.55
CA PRO A 42 1.24 5.32 -6.83
C PRO A 42 1.26 4.14 -7.80
N VAL A 43 2.18 4.18 -8.76
CA VAL A 43 2.49 3.04 -9.64
C VAL A 43 3.89 2.54 -9.32
N LEU A 44 4.02 1.25 -9.04
CA LEU A 44 5.34 0.62 -8.87
C LEU A 44 5.42 -0.68 -9.71
N PRO A 45 6.55 -0.96 -10.35
CA PRO A 45 6.79 -2.25 -10.96
C PRO A 45 7.26 -3.29 -9.93
N ASP A 46 6.92 -4.55 -10.15
CA ASP A 46 7.58 -5.67 -9.47
C ASP A 46 8.90 -6.06 -10.15
N THR A 47 9.56 -7.11 -9.66
CA THR A 47 10.81 -7.62 -10.24
C THR A 47 10.66 -8.13 -11.67
N GLY A 48 9.44 -8.48 -12.09
CA GLY A 48 9.08 -8.87 -13.45
C GLY A 48 8.60 -7.70 -14.32
N CYS A 49 8.78 -6.45 -13.89
CA CYS A 49 8.30 -5.26 -14.60
C CYS A 49 6.78 -5.17 -14.75
N ARG A 50 6.00 -5.97 -14.01
CA ARG A 50 4.53 -5.83 -13.96
C ARG A 50 4.18 -4.66 -13.06
N ASN A 51 3.36 -3.78 -13.58
CA ASN A 51 3.07 -2.51 -12.92
C ASN A 51 1.85 -2.68 -12.02
N THR A 52 1.98 -2.22 -10.78
CA THR A 52 0.94 -2.27 -9.77
C THR A 52 0.48 -0.86 -9.42
N VAL A 53 -0.83 -0.62 -9.55
CA VAL A 53 -1.46 0.63 -9.09
C VAL A 53 -1.95 0.45 -7.66
N PHE A 54 -1.42 1.26 -6.75
CA PHE A 54 -1.79 1.29 -5.34
C PHE A 54 -2.85 2.37 -5.07
N ASN A 55 -3.60 2.23 -3.97
CA ASN A 55 -4.56 3.24 -3.54
C ASN A 55 -3.87 4.58 -3.26
N SER A 56 -4.60 5.67 -3.48
CA SER A 56 -4.13 7.02 -3.23
C SER A 56 -3.92 7.34 -1.74
N VAL A 57 -4.57 6.57 -0.86
CA VAL A 57 -4.40 6.64 0.58
C VAL A 57 -4.04 5.24 1.07
N ALA A 58 -3.05 5.16 1.96
CA ALA A 58 -2.62 3.91 2.57
C ALA A 58 -3.78 3.22 3.32
N GLN A 59 -3.72 1.91 3.48
CA GLN A 59 -4.74 1.11 4.14
C GLN A 59 -4.21 0.51 5.44
N SER A 60 -5.08 0.32 6.42
CA SER A 60 -4.72 -0.35 7.67
C SER A 60 -5.84 -1.22 8.21
N ALA A 61 -5.44 -2.34 8.78
CA ALA A 61 -6.28 -3.28 9.52
C ALA A 61 -6.24 -3.05 11.03
N ALA A 62 -5.59 -1.97 11.51
CA ALA A 62 -5.27 -1.79 12.93
C ALA A 62 -6.48 -2.02 13.86
N GLU A 63 -7.68 -1.52 13.50
CA GLU A 63 -8.88 -1.68 14.33
C GLU A 63 -9.31 -3.13 14.54
N TYR A 64 -8.95 -4.05 13.63
CA TYR A 64 -9.34 -5.45 13.68
C TYR A 64 -8.30 -6.33 14.37
N VAL A 65 -7.10 -5.80 14.64
CA VAL A 65 -5.97 -6.59 15.18
C VAL A 65 -6.36 -7.30 16.47
N GLY A 66 -7.03 -6.62 17.40
CA GLY A 66 -7.50 -7.25 18.65
C GLY A 66 -8.39 -8.47 18.40
N ARG A 67 -9.40 -8.33 17.52
CA ARG A 67 -10.29 -9.43 17.16
C ARG A 67 -9.55 -10.55 16.42
N MET A 68 -8.59 -10.21 15.56
CA MET A 68 -7.77 -11.20 14.84
C MET A 68 -6.91 -12.02 15.81
N LEU A 69 -6.36 -11.38 16.85
CA LEU A 69 -5.62 -12.07 17.90
C LEU A 69 -6.53 -13.04 18.68
N GLU A 70 -7.76 -12.64 19.02
CA GLU A 70 -8.75 -13.54 19.65
C GLU A 70 -9.06 -14.76 18.77
N LEU A 71 -9.13 -14.57 17.45
CA LEU A 71 -9.38 -15.62 16.47
C LEU A 71 -8.16 -16.51 16.18
N GLY A 72 -7.01 -16.26 16.82
CA GLY A 72 -5.81 -17.08 16.69
C GLY A 72 -4.81 -16.61 15.62
N LEU A 73 -5.06 -15.49 14.92
CA LEU A 73 -4.09 -14.93 13.99
C LEU A 73 -2.89 -14.38 14.76
N ARG A 74 -1.67 -14.66 14.30
CA ARG A 74 -0.43 -14.24 14.96
C ARG A 74 0.55 -13.51 14.04
N THR A 75 0.39 -13.68 12.73
CA THR A 75 1.27 -13.08 11.73
C THR A 75 0.58 -11.89 11.10
N PHE A 76 1.21 -10.73 11.22
CA PHE A 76 0.78 -9.48 10.60
C PHE A 76 1.91 -8.96 9.73
N ARG A 77 1.58 -8.46 8.54
CA ARG A 77 2.54 -7.85 7.61
C ARG A 77 2.27 -6.36 7.51
N VAL A 78 3.32 -5.57 7.61
CA VAL A 78 3.28 -4.13 7.31
C VAL A 78 3.96 -3.94 5.95
N ASP A 79 3.18 -3.55 4.94
CA ASP A 79 3.70 -3.24 3.61
C ASP A 79 3.99 -1.74 3.53
N LEU A 80 5.26 -1.41 3.30
CA LEU A 80 5.76 -0.05 3.15
C LEU A 80 5.99 0.20 1.65
N LEU A 81 5.56 1.36 1.17
CA LEU A 81 5.61 1.73 -0.24
C LEU A 81 6.62 2.83 -0.54
N ARG A 82 6.52 3.95 0.19
CA ARG A 82 7.34 5.17 -0.04
C ARG A 82 7.79 5.83 1.25
N GLU A 83 7.53 5.20 2.37
CA GLU A 83 7.92 5.65 3.70
C GLU A 83 9.45 5.76 3.77
N THR A 84 9.91 6.91 4.28
CA THR A 84 11.32 7.16 4.53
C THR A 84 11.81 6.36 5.75
N PRO A 85 13.12 6.10 5.89
CA PRO A 85 13.66 5.42 7.07
C PRO A 85 13.21 6.04 8.41
N ALA A 86 13.10 7.37 8.46
CA ALA A 86 12.62 8.09 9.64
C ALA A 86 11.13 7.85 9.97
N GLN A 87 10.31 7.48 8.98
CA GLN A 87 8.90 7.13 9.17
C GLN A 87 8.71 5.65 9.51
N VAL A 88 9.58 4.78 8.99
CA VAL A 88 9.45 3.32 9.13
C VAL A 88 9.52 2.89 10.59
N GLY A 89 10.55 3.32 11.34
CA GLY A 89 10.74 2.92 12.74
C GLY A 89 9.51 3.23 13.61
N PRO A 90 9.09 4.52 13.70
CA PRO A 90 7.91 4.90 14.47
C PRO A 90 6.62 4.20 14.04
N LEU A 91 6.46 3.91 12.74
CA LEU A 91 5.29 3.19 12.22
C LEU A 91 5.28 1.74 12.69
N LEU A 92 6.42 1.05 12.63
CA LEU A 92 6.55 -0.33 13.10
C LEU A 92 6.36 -0.41 14.62
N ASP A 93 6.92 0.51 15.39
CA ASP A 93 6.75 0.56 16.84
C ASP A 93 5.27 0.70 17.23
N ARG A 94 4.56 1.57 16.53
CA ARG A 94 3.12 1.79 16.71
C ARG A 94 2.32 0.51 16.41
N TYR A 95 2.58 -0.16 15.28
CA TYR A 95 1.90 -1.43 14.98
C TYR A 95 2.28 -2.55 15.98
N ALA A 96 3.53 -2.61 16.43
CA ALA A 96 3.97 -3.56 17.44
C ALA A 96 3.24 -3.35 18.78
N ARG A 97 2.98 -2.09 19.18
CA ARG A 97 2.17 -1.78 20.36
C ARG A 97 0.71 -2.21 20.21
N VAL A 98 0.10 -2.02 19.05
CA VAL A 98 -1.27 -2.50 18.76
C VAL A 98 -1.34 -4.02 18.83
N VAL A 99 -0.41 -4.73 18.16
CA VAL A 99 -0.34 -6.20 18.21
C VAL A 99 -0.07 -6.72 19.62
N GLY A 100 0.73 -5.98 20.40
CA GLY A 100 1.00 -6.29 21.81
C GLY A 100 -0.13 -5.91 22.77
N GLY A 101 -1.26 -5.39 22.30
CA GLY A 101 -2.40 -4.96 23.12
C GLY A 101 -2.12 -3.73 24.00
N ARG A 102 -1.03 -3.00 23.74
CA ARG A 102 -0.66 -1.79 24.48
C ARG A 102 -1.38 -0.54 23.97
N ASP A 103 -1.79 -0.56 22.70
CA ASP A 103 -2.51 0.52 22.02
C ASP A 103 -3.81 0.03 21.41
N ASP A 104 -4.81 0.92 21.39
CA ASP A 104 -6.03 0.70 20.63
C ASP A 104 -5.77 0.87 19.12
N GLY A 105 -6.13 -0.17 18.37
CA GLY A 105 -6.05 -0.19 16.92
C GLY A 105 -6.94 0.87 16.26
N ARG A 106 -8.10 1.20 16.85
CA ARG A 106 -9.00 2.23 16.32
C ARG A 106 -8.43 3.63 16.50
N ALA A 107 -7.85 3.94 17.65
CA ALA A 107 -7.10 5.18 17.88
C ALA A 107 -5.92 5.30 16.91
N THR A 108 -5.12 4.23 16.78
CA THR A 108 -3.98 4.17 15.85
C THR A 108 -4.39 4.43 14.40
N TRP A 109 -5.47 3.78 13.94
CA TRP A 109 -6.01 3.99 12.60
C TRP A 109 -6.38 5.46 12.34
N ARG A 110 -7.06 6.11 13.29
CA ARG A 110 -7.47 7.53 13.19
C ARG A 110 -6.26 8.46 13.11
N GLU A 111 -5.24 8.20 13.92
CA GLU A 111 -4.03 9.02 13.95
C GLU A 111 -3.22 8.91 12.64
N LEU A 112 -3.16 7.72 12.05
CA LEU A 112 -2.47 7.50 10.79
C LEU A 112 -3.21 8.10 9.58
N ARG A 113 -4.49 8.48 9.73
CA ARG A 113 -5.35 9.03 8.66
C ARG A 113 -5.39 8.13 7.40
N VAL A 114 -5.32 6.83 7.63
CA VAL A 114 -5.32 5.80 6.58
C VAL A 114 -6.74 5.31 6.31
N LEU A 115 -6.95 4.65 5.17
CA LEU A 115 -8.21 3.98 4.87
C LEU A 115 -8.36 2.74 5.74
N ASN A 116 -9.56 2.59 6.30
CA ASN A 116 -9.93 1.43 7.10
C ASN A 116 -10.48 0.31 6.20
N GLN A 117 -9.59 -0.33 5.45
CA GLN A 117 -9.98 -1.28 4.43
C GLN A 117 -9.03 -2.47 4.44
N LEU A 118 -9.57 -3.65 4.69
CA LEU A 118 -8.83 -4.90 4.81
C LEU A 118 -8.72 -5.62 3.45
N GLY A 119 -8.23 -4.93 2.41
CA GLY A 119 -8.15 -5.52 1.05
C GLY A 119 -9.51 -5.85 0.40
N VAL A 120 -10.61 -5.76 1.15
CA VAL A 120 -11.99 -5.71 0.69
C VAL A 120 -12.47 -4.27 0.82
N THR A 121 -12.99 -3.71 -0.26
CA THR A 121 -13.87 -2.55 -0.15
C THR A 121 -14.99 -2.92 0.83
N ARG A 122 -15.43 -2.02 1.71
CA ARG A 122 -16.78 -2.14 2.25
C ARG A 122 -17.69 -2.16 1.02
N GLY A 123 -18.11 -3.35 0.60
CA GLY A 123 -18.98 -3.48 -0.55
C GLY A 123 -20.23 -2.65 -0.32
N THR A 124 -20.93 -2.29 -1.38
CA THR A 124 -22.26 -1.66 -1.33
C THR A 124 -23.34 -2.58 -0.75
N LEU A 125 -22.97 -3.71 -0.13
CA LEU A 125 -23.90 -4.65 0.45
C LEU A 125 -24.51 -4.04 1.71
N GLN A 126 -25.59 -3.28 1.52
CA GLN A 126 -26.60 -3.07 2.53
C GLN A 126 -27.31 -4.41 2.73
N ILE A 127 -27.09 -5.05 3.88
CA ILE A 127 -27.97 -6.12 4.31
C ILE A 127 -29.25 -5.42 4.79
N LEU A 128 -30.34 -5.68 4.08
CA LEU A 128 -31.70 -5.26 4.45
C LEU A 128 -32.13 -5.93 5.75
#